data_AF-A0A957UWP2-F1
#
_entry.id   AF-A0A957UWP2-F1
#
_cell.length_a   1.000
_cell.length_b   1.000
_cell.length_c   1.000
_cell.angle_alpha   90.00
_cell.angle_beta   90.00
_cell.angle_gamma   90.00
#
_symmetry.space_group_name_H-M   'P 1'
#
loop_
_entity.id
_entity.type
_entity.pdbx_description
1 polymer ?
#
loop_
_entity_poly.entity_id
_entity_poly.type
_entity_poly.pdbx_seq_one_letter_code
_entity_poly.pdbx_strand_id
1 'polypeptide(L)'
;MQNSVLRRVVVHDRFQLELKLGYPLAQGKETRYRIDTYLFAPHSLGVNATSYPQNDFFRDIQHYVRMKTPSFQLREVLDSQRSPLVHAESLLRERGAQLRAGDEDILRDSFRILRAVVKSATQNRLAPLVRAPHEPSAESAGRFGEIVLPTIGDVDEFQTRYRSLISALLDAGASADCMRAYRLTDESISILIEDLLLRIYQLAPTWLPATELAGQQAALADRIRAESDYRTEQGYPSVLTKDTRESYLRRVSALKKFTSSVLWLSTSTRREGTT
;
A
#
# COMPACT_ATOMS: atom_id res chain seq x y z
N MET A 1 -20.13 -9.82 -19.02
CA MET A 1 -18.89 -9.02 -18.83
C MET A 1 -17.72 -9.84 -19.36
N GLN A 2 -17.03 -9.37 -20.41
CA GLN A 2 -15.85 -10.04 -20.93
C GLN A 2 -14.74 -10.03 -19.87
N ASN A 3 -14.42 -11.21 -19.34
CA ASN A 3 -13.29 -11.45 -18.46
C ASN A 3 -11.99 -11.33 -19.25
N SER A 4 -11.60 -10.10 -19.63
CA SER A 4 -10.33 -9.87 -20.29
C SER A 4 -9.20 -10.11 -19.28
N VAL A 5 -8.35 -11.11 -19.54
CA VAL A 5 -7.06 -11.24 -18.84
C VAL A 5 -6.30 -9.94 -19.10
N LEU A 6 -6.06 -9.15 -18.05
CA LEU A 6 -5.22 -7.95 -18.15
C LEU A 6 -3.80 -8.41 -18.43
N ARG A 7 -3.21 -7.95 -19.55
CA ARG A 7 -1.85 -8.29 -19.94
C ARG A 7 -1.07 -7.00 -20.10
N ARG A 8 0.04 -6.87 -19.37
CA ARG A 8 0.94 -5.72 -19.50
C ARG A 8 2.38 -6.21 -19.46
N VAL A 9 3.17 -5.77 -20.43
CA VAL A 9 4.63 -5.93 -20.43
C VAL A 9 5.25 -4.61 -19.97
N VAL A 10 6.20 -4.67 -19.06
CA VAL A 10 6.90 -3.50 -18.54
C VAL A 10 8.40 -3.77 -18.55
N VAL A 11 9.20 -2.78 -18.95
CA VAL A 11 10.65 -2.80 -18.71
C VAL A 11 10.87 -2.59 -17.22
N HIS A 12 11.37 -3.61 -16.54
CA HIS A 12 11.65 -3.52 -15.10
C HIS A 12 12.95 -2.75 -14.87
N ASP A 13 14.01 -3.17 -15.56
CA ASP A 13 15.31 -2.50 -15.59
C ASP A 13 16.05 -2.84 -16.90
N ARG A 14 17.35 -2.56 -16.96
CA ARG A 14 18.19 -2.79 -18.15
C ARG A 14 18.26 -4.26 -18.58
N PHE A 15 18.04 -5.20 -17.65
CA PHE A 15 18.24 -6.64 -17.86
C PHE A 15 16.96 -7.46 -17.65
N GLN A 16 15.87 -6.85 -17.18
CA GLN A 16 14.65 -7.56 -16.80
C GLN A 16 13.40 -6.98 -17.43
N LEU A 17 12.50 -7.88 -17.83
CA LEU A 17 11.15 -7.58 -18.30
C LEU A 17 10.15 -8.17 -17.29
N GLU A 18 9.11 -7.40 -16.95
CA GLU A 18 8.03 -7.85 -16.06
C GLU A 18 6.75 -8.08 -16.88
N LEU A 19 6.20 -9.29 -16.75
CA LEU A 19 4.93 -9.69 -17.37
C LEU A 19 3.82 -9.72 -16.30
N LYS A 20 2.86 -8.79 -16.41
CA LYS A 20 1.70 -8.72 -15.50
C LYS A 20 0.47 -9.32 -16.14
N LEU A 21 -0.07 -10.33 -15.47
CA LEU A 21 -1.27 -11.06 -15.88
C LEU A 21 -2.33 -10.96 -14.77
N GLY A 22 -3.56 -10.56 -15.13
CA GLY A 22 -4.68 -10.46 -14.21
C GLY A 22 -5.72 -11.57 -14.44
N TYR A 23 -6.00 -12.35 -13.40
CA TYR A 23 -6.93 -13.48 -13.46
C TYR A 23 -8.21 -13.20 -12.63
N PRO A 24 -9.41 -13.25 -13.25
CA PRO A 24 -10.66 -13.00 -12.55
C PRO A 24 -11.17 -14.25 -11.83
N LEU A 25 -11.02 -14.34 -10.51
CA LEU A 25 -11.45 -15.49 -9.73
C LEU A 25 -12.98 -15.57 -9.62
N ALA A 26 -13.53 -16.77 -9.73
CA ALA A 26 -14.94 -17.02 -9.44
C ALA A 26 -15.11 -17.33 -7.94
N GLN A 27 -15.88 -16.49 -7.24
CA GLN A 27 -16.09 -16.65 -5.80
C GLN A 27 -16.71 -18.03 -5.50
N GLY A 28 -16.13 -18.73 -4.52
CA GLY A 28 -16.58 -20.05 -4.07
C GLY A 28 -16.33 -21.20 -5.06
N LYS A 29 -15.57 -20.96 -6.13
CA LYS A 29 -15.27 -21.99 -7.14
C LYS A 29 -13.77 -22.14 -7.36
N GLU A 30 -13.33 -23.39 -7.52
CA GLU A 30 -12.01 -23.65 -8.06
C GLU A 30 -11.92 -23.04 -9.46
N THR A 31 -10.86 -22.28 -9.72
CA THR A 31 -10.65 -21.61 -11.01
C THR A 31 -9.32 -22.05 -11.61
N ARG A 32 -9.36 -22.54 -12.86
CA ARG A 32 -8.17 -22.98 -13.61
C ARG A 32 -7.96 -22.08 -14.82
N TYR A 33 -6.72 -21.67 -15.05
CA TYR A 33 -6.31 -20.91 -16.22
C TYR A 33 -5.18 -21.64 -16.96
N ARG A 34 -5.24 -21.67 -18.29
CA ARG A 34 -4.11 -22.03 -19.15
C ARG A 34 -3.58 -20.77 -19.81
N ILE A 35 -2.27 -20.62 -19.82
CA ILE A 35 -1.60 -19.43 -20.36
C ILE A 35 -0.53 -19.92 -21.32
N ASP A 36 -0.76 -19.65 -22.60
CA ASP A 36 0.21 -19.89 -23.65
C ASP A 36 0.92 -18.55 -23.92
N THR A 37 2.23 -18.49 -23.67
CA THR A 37 3.04 -17.27 -23.82
C THR A 37 4.03 -17.45 -24.96
N TYR A 38 3.96 -16.55 -25.95
CA TYR A 38 4.88 -16.52 -27.09
C TYR A 38 5.73 -15.26 -27.00
N LEU A 39 7.05 -15.44 -26.97
CA LEU A 39 8.04 -14.35 -26.90
C LEU A 39 8.81 -14.30 -28.22
N PHE A 40 8.87 -13.12 -28.83
CA PHE A 40 9.62 -12.88 -30.06
C PHE A 40 10.73 -11.87 -29.78
N ALA A 41 11.97 -12.26 -30.07
CA ALA A 41 13.15 -11.43 -29.90
C ALA A 41 13.84 -11.21 -31.25
N PRO A 42 14.34 -9.99 -31.55
CA PRO A 42 15.18 -9.75 -32.71
C PRO A 42 16.42 -10.64 -32.72
N HIS A 43 16.82 -11.12 -33.91
CA HIS A 43 18.01 -11.95 -34.05
C HIS A 43 19.29 -11.28 -33.51
N SER A 44 19.36 -9.94 -33.60
CA SER A 44 20.48 -9.14 -33.07
C SER A 44 20.67 -9.21 -31.55
N LEU A 45 19.66 -9.65 -30.79
CA LEU A 45 19.80 -9.88 -29.34
C LEU A 45 20.48 -11.23 -29.04
N GLY A 46 20.68 -12.07 -30.05
CA GLY A 46 21.36 -13.35 -29.90
C GLY A 46 20.63 -14.32 -28.96
N VAL A 47 19.31 -14.21 -28.80
CA VAL A 47 18.52 -15.14 -27.96
C VAL A 47 18.06 -16.32 -28.80
N ASN A 48 18.65 -17.50 -28.57
CA ASN A 48 18.30 -18.74 -29.26
C ASN A 48 18.62 -19.97 -28.39
N ALA A 49 18.28 -21.17 -28.85
CA ALA A 49 18.45 -22.40 -28.06
C ALA A 49 19.91 -22.71 -27.68
N THR A 50 20.90 -22.15 -28.38
CA THR A 50 22.32 -22.32 -28.08
C THR A 50 22.83 -21.32 -27.05
N SER A 51 22.42 -20.05 -27.15
CA SER A 51 22.88 -18.96 -26.28
C SER A 51 22.01 -18.76 -25.03
N TYR A 52 20.75 -19.19 -25.08
CA TYR A 52 19.81 -19.15 -23.97
C TYR A 52 18.90 -20.39 -23.99
N PRO A 53 19.44 -21.54 -23.53
CA PRO A 53 18.72 -22.81 -23.57
C PRO A 53 17.50 -22.81 -22.65
N GLN A 54 16.60 -23.76 -22.89
CA GLN A 54 15.33 -23.90 -22.16
C GLN A 54 15.51 -23.94 -20.62
N ASN A 55 16.52 -24.66 -20.14
CA ASN A 55 16.80 -24.77 -18.70
C ASN A 55 17.18 -23.42 -18.08
N ASP A 56 17.92 -22.59 -18.81
CA ASP A 56 18.30 -21.26 -18.37
C ASP A 56 17.09 -20.32 -18.39
N PHE A 57 16.29 -20.38 -19.46
CA PHE A 57 15.03 -19.65 -19.56
C PHE A 57 14.11 -19.91 -18.35
N PHE A 58 13.84 -21.18 -18.02
CA PHE A 58 12.96 -21.51 -16.90
C PHE A 58 13.60 -21.30 -15.52
N ARG A 59 14.93 -21.31 -15.41
CA ARG A 59 15.62 -20.95 -14.17
C ARG A 59 15.49 -19.46 -13.86
N ASP A 60 15.55 -18.63 -14.88
CA ASP A 60 15.56 -17.17 -14.71
C ASP A 60 14.15 -16.59 -14.56
N ILE A 61 13.10 -17.37 -14.84
CA ILE A 61 11.72 -16.95 -14.60
C ILE A 61 11.41 -16.97 -13.10
N GLN A 62 11.02 -15.81 -12.58
CA GLN A 62 10.46 -15.67 -11.24
C GLN A 62 8.94 -15.49 -11.31
N HIS A 63 8.21 -16.37 -10.63
CA HIS A 63 6.75 -16.35 -10.59
C HIS A 63 6.23 -15.80 -9.26
N TYR A 64 5.32 -14.85 -9.38
CA TYR A 64 4.83 -14.04 -8.28
C TYR A 64 3.32 -13.91 -8.44
N VAL A 65 2.55 -14.54 -7.53
CA VAL A 65 1.08 -14.48 -7.54
C VAL A 65 0.61 -13.73 -6.30
N ARG A 66 -0.24 -12.72 -6.53
CA ARG A 66 -0.85 -11.96 -5.45
C ARG A 66 -2.28 -11.55 -5.79
N MET A 67 -3.10 -11.42 -4.75
CA MET A 67 -4.40 -10.77 -4.81
C MET A 67 -4.22 -9.29 -5.13
N LYS A 68 -5.17 -8.72 -5.90
CA LYS A 68 -5.24 -7.27 -6.07
C LYS A 68 -5.61 -6.64 -4.73
N THR A 69 -5.01 -5.49 -4.42
CA THR A 69 -5.46 -4.67 -3.30
C THR A 69 -6.93 -4.31 -3.53
N PRO A 70 -7.81 -4.57 -2.56
CA PRO A 70 -9.19 -4.12 -2.61
C PRO A 70 -9.26 -2.61 -2.88
N SER A 71 -10.16 -2.18 -3.79
CA SER A 71 -10.32 -0.77 -4.11
C SER A 71 -11.33 -0.13 -3.17
N PHE A 72 -10.93 0.94 -2.52
CA PHE A 72 -11.77 1.79 -1.68
C PHE A 72 -11.53 3.25 -2.05
N GLN A 73 -12.58 4.06 -2.00
CA GLN A 73 -12.44 5.49 -1.79
C GLN A 73 -12.00 5.73 -0.34
N LEU A 74 -11.29 6.83 -0.08
CA LEU A 74 -10.77 7.10 1.27
C LEU A 74 -11.89 7.14 2.32
N ARG A 75 -13.03 7.74 1.99
CA ARG A 75 -14.22 7.75 2.86
C ARG A 75 -14.79 6.35 3.11
N GLU A 76 -14.76 5.46 2.11
CA GLU A 76 -15.21 4.08 2.29
C GLU A 76 -14.31 3.29 3.25
N VAL A 77 -13.04 3.67 3.41
CA VAL A 77 -12.15 3.06 4.43
C VAL A 77 -12.64 3.36 5.84
N LEU A 78 -13.31 4.49 6.05
CA LEU A 78 -13.82 4.89 7.37
C LEU A 78 -15.19 4.24 7.66
N ASP A 79 -16.07 4.16 6.67
CA ASP A 79 -17.50 3.94 6.94
C ASP A 79 -18.06 2.63 6.33
N SER A 80 -17.35 2.00 5.39
CA SER A 80 -17.86 0.80 4.73
C SER A 80 -17.77 -0.44 5.62
N GLN A 81 -18.82 -1.26 5.64
CA GLN A 81 -18.80 -2.59 6.28
C GLN A 81 -17.77 -3.55 5.67
N ARG A 82 -17.29 -3.27 4.45
CA ARG A 82 -16.20 -4.02 3.81
C ARG A 82 -14.81 -3.52 4.24
N SER A 83 -14.73 -2.40 4.94
CA SER A 83 -13.46 -1.81 5.35
C SER A 83 -12.76 -2.69 6.37
N PRO A 84 -11.46 -2.97 6.19
CA PRO A 84 -10.67 -3.66 7.22
C PRO A 84 -10.62 -2.89 8.55
N LEU A 85 -10.75 -1.56 8.54
CA LEU A 85 -10.80 -0.76 9.78
C LEU A 85 -12.11 -1.02 10.54
N VAL A 86 -13.25 -0.83 9.88
CA VAL A 86 -14.58 -1.04 10.47
C VAL A 86 -14.74 -2.49 10.95
N HIS A 87 -14.20 -3.43 10.19
CA HIS A 87 -14.20 -4.84 10.58
C HIS A 87 -13.38 -5.09 11.86
N ALA A 88 -12.16 -4.54 11.96
CA ALA A 88 -11.33 -4.67 13.15
C ALA A 88 -11.97 -3.99 14.38
N GLU A 89 -12.55 -2.80 14.21
CA GLU A 89 -13.29 -2.09 15.26
C GLU A 89 -14.48 -2.90 15.77
N SER A 90 -15.27 -3.46 14.85
CA SER A 90 -16.46 -4.26 15.19
C SER A 90 -16.06 -5.55 15.91
N LEU A 91 -15.02 -6.24 15.42
CA LEU A 91 -14.51 -7.46 16.03
C LEU A 91 -14.04 -7.23 17.46
N LEU A 92 -13.27 -6.15 17.70
CA LEU A 92 -12.81 -5.79 19.04
C LEU A 92 -13.97 -5.40 19.97
N ARG A 93 -14.96 -4.67 19.45
CA ARG A 93 -16.16 -4.29 20.22
C ARG A 93 -17.01 -5.50 20.62
N GLU A 94 -17.20 -6.45 19.71
CA GLU A 94 -18.02 -7.65 19.95
C GLU A 94 -17.36 -8.65 20.88
N ARG A 95 -16.03 -8.78 20.83
CA ARG A 95 -15.29 -9.76 21.65
C ARG A 95 -14.94 -9.23 23.05
N GLY A 96 -14.92 -7.91 23.23
CA GLY A 96 -14.66 -7.28 24.52
C GLY A 96 -13.32 -7.75 25.09
N ALA A 97 -13.34 -8.41 26.25
CA ALA A 97 -12.13 -8.78 27.00
C ALA A 97 -11.45 -10.10 26.56
N GLN A 98 -11.98 -10.82 25.56
CA GLN A 98 -11.41 -12.13 25.20
C GLN A 98 -11.39 -12.38 23.69
N LEU A 99 -10.21 -12.24 23.09
CA LEU A 99 -9.95 -12.65 21.71
C LEU A 99 -9.68 -14.15 21.63
N ARG A 100 -10.20 -14.79 20.58
CA ARG A 100 -9.83 -16.16 20.20
C ARG A 100 -8.69 -16.12 19.20
N ALA A 101 -7.96 -17.22 19.05
CA ALA A 101 -6.87 -17.32 18.07
C ALA A 101 -7.30 -16.92 16.64
N GLY A 102 -8.48 -17.36 16.20
CA GLY A 102 -9.02 -16.99 14.88
C GLY A 102 -9.41 -15.51 14.76
N ASP A 103 -9.79 -14.84 15.87
CA ASP A 103 -10.07 -13.40 15.85
C ASP A 103 -8.74 -12.62 15.65
N GLU A 104 -7.65 -13.05 16.30
CA GLU A 104 -6.34 -12.44 16.11
C GLU A 104 -5.79 -12.62 14.70
N ASP A 105 -6.00 -13.77 14.06
CA ASP A 105 -5.65 -13.99 12.66
C ASP A 105 -6.31 -12.93 11.75
N ILE A 106 -7.61 -12.73 11.95
CA ILE A 106 -8.41 -11.75 11.21
C ILE A 106 -7.91 -10.32 11.46
N LEU A 107 -7.59 -9.96 12.72
CA LEU A 107 -7.05 -8.65 13.06
C LEU A 107 -5.70 -8.41 12.39
N ARG A 108 -4.77 -9.37 12.48
CA ARG A 108 -3.44 -9.26 11.87
C ARG A 108 -3.51 -9.04 10.37
N ASP A 109 -4.38 -9.78 9.69
CA ASP A 109 -4.59 -9.61 8.25
C ASP A 109 -5.29 -8.29 7.91
N SER A 110 -6.29 -7.90 8.71
CA SER A 110 -6.98 -6.61 8.56
C SER A 110 -6.01 -5.44 8.66
N PHE A 111 -5.12 -5.41 9.67
CA PHE A 111 -4.09 -4.38 9.83
C PHE A 111 -3.18 -4.32 8.60
N ARG A 112 -2.65 -5.46 8.15
CA ARG A 112 -1.73 -5.52 7.00
C ARG A 112 -2.38 -5.04 5.71
N ILE A 113 -3.64 -5.45 5.45
CA ILE A 113 -4.40 -5.03 4.28
C ILE A 113 -4.72 -3.53 4.34
N LEU A 114 -5.04 -3.01 5.53
CA LEU A 114 -5.47 -1.63 5.73
C LEU A 114 -4.44 -0.63 5.20
N ARG A 115 -3.16 -0.85 5.48
CA ARG A 115 -2.07 -0.01 4.96
C ARG A 115 -2.04 0.04 3.42
N ALA A 116 -2.33 -1.08 2.76
CA ALA A 116 -2.39 -1.13 1.29
C ALA A 116 -3.63 -0.41 0.74
N VAL A 117 -4.77 -0.59 1.40
CA VAL A 117 -6.04 0.06 1.08
C VAL A 117 -5.92 1.58 1.22
N VAL A 118 -5.44 2.07 2.36
CA VAL A 118 -5.24 3.52 2.61
C VAL A 118 -4.31 4.13 1.59
N LYS A 119 -3.18 3.47 1.29
CA LYS A 119 -2.25 3.95 0.24
C LYS A 119 -2.97 4.11 -1.10
N SER A 120 -3.72 3.10 -1.53
CA SER A 120 -4.41 3.16 -2.82
C SER A 120 -5.49 4.25 -2.83
N ALA A 121 -6.24 4.36 -1.73
CA ALA A 121 -7.33 5.32 -1.60
C ALA A 121 -6.83 6.77 -1.64
N THR A 122 -5.75 7.09 -0.91
CA THR A 122 -5.15 8.42 -0.91
C THR A 122 -4.49 8.76 -2.25
N GLN A 123 -3.81 7.79 -2.88
CA GLN A 123 -3.24 7.97 -4.22
C GLN A 123 -4.30 8.29 -5.27
N ASN A 124 -5.42 7.57 -5.26
CA ASN A 124 -6.53 7.81 -6.18
C ASN A 124 -7.15 9.18 -5.95
N ARG A 125 -7.33 9.59 -4.68
CA ARG A 125 -7.90 10.89 -4.34
C ARG A 125 -7.02 12.06 -4.77
N LEU A 126 -5.70 11.93 -4.66
CA LEU A 126 -4.75 12.94 -5.12
C LEU A 126 -4.40 12.85 -6.62
N ALA A 127 -4.86 11.82 -7.35
CA ALA A 127 -4.54 11.63 -8.76
C ALA A 127 -4.86 12.85 -9.65
N PRO A 128 -5.98 13.59 -9.44
CA PRO A 128 -6.26 14.80 -10.21
C PRO A 128 -5.19 15.90 -10.04
N LEU A 129 -4.53 15.98 -8.88
CA LEU A 129 -3.52 17.01 -8.59
C LEU A 129 -2.19 16.82 -9.33
N VAL A 130 -1.98 15.65 -9.95
CA VAL A 130 -0.77 15.36 -10.73
C VAL A 130 -0.70 16.22 -11.99
N ARG A 131 -1.85 16.61 -12.54
CA ARG A 131 -1.94 17.50 -13.70
C ARG A 131 -2.06 18.92 -13.20
N ALA A 132 -0.90 19.51 -12.87
CA ALA A 132 -0.84 20.88 -12.39
C ALA A 132 -1.44 21.88 -13.40
N PRO A 133 -2.06 22.97 -12.92
CA PRO A 133 -2.44 24.08 -13.79
C PRO A 133 -1.19 24.73 -14.40
N HIS A 134 -1.39 25.52 -15.47
CA HIS A 134 -0.28 26.26 -16.09
C HIS A 134 0.25 27.36 -15.16
N GLU A 135 -0.66 28.08 -14.51
CA GLU A 135 -0.36 29.11 -13.51
C GLU A 135 -1.33 28.98 -12.32
N PRO A 136 -0.87 29.23 -11.08
CA PRO A 136 -1.74 29.27 -9.91
C PRO A 136 -2.76 30.42 -9.99
N SER A 137 -4.02 30.10 -9.70
CA SER A 137 -5.14 31.04 -9.68
C SER A 137 -6.06 30.77 -8.50
N ALA A 138 -7.02 31.66 -8.26
CA ALA A 138 -8.06 31.41 -7.24
C ALA A 138 -8.88 30.14 -7.54
N GLU A 139 -9.12 29.82 -8.81
CA GLU A 139 -9.83 28.60 -9.21
C GLU A 139 -8.99 27.34 -8.92
N SER A 140 -7.69 27.36 -9.23
CA SER A 140 -6.82 26.22 -8.91
C SER A 140 -6.66 26.03 -7.40
N ALA A 141 -6.60 27.12 -6.63
CA ALA A 141 -6.57 27.08 -5.18
C ALA A 141 -7.84 26.46 -4.61
N GLY A 142 -9.02 26.85 -5.12
CA GLY A 142 -10.30 26.24 -4.76
C GLY A 142 -10.32 24.74 -5.01
N ARG A 143 -9.94 24.29 -6.21
CA ARG A 143 -9.84 22.85 -6.55
C ARG A 143 -8.84 22.09 -5.68
N PHE A 144 -7.70 22.71 -5.37
CA PHE A 144 -6.71 22.13 -4.49
C PHE A 144 -7.30 21.94 -3.09
N GLY A 145 -7.96 22.97 -2.54
CA GLY A 145 -8.65 22.90 -1.25
C GLY A 145 -9.74 21.83 -1.19
N GLU A 146 -10.60 21.75 -2.22
CA GLU A 146 -11.67 20.76 -2.33
C GLU A 146 -11.17 19.31 -2.28
N ILE A 147 -9.95 19.06 -2.77
CA ILE A 147 -9.33 17.73 -2.74
C ILE A 147 -8.55 17.53 -1.43
N VAL A 148 -7.69 18.48 -1.08
CA VAL A 148 -6.69 18.32 -0.02
C VAL A 148 -7.32 18.39 1.37
N LEU A 149 -8.18 19.38 1.64
CA LEU A 149 -8.74 19.57 2.97
C LEU A 149 -9.56 18.33 3.42
N PRO A 150 -10.50 17.81 2.61
CA PRO A 150 -11.19 16.56 2.95
C PRO A 150 -10.26 15.34 2.99
N THR A 151 -9.18 15.31 2.20
CA THR A 151 -8.20 14.21 2.26
C THR A 151 -7.48 14.19 3.60
N ILE A 152 -7.02 15.34 4.08
CA ILE A 152 -6.35 15.46 5.38
C ILE A 152 -7.32 15.11 6.50
N GLY A 153 -8.55 15.63 6.45
CA GLY A 153 -9.59 15.32 7.44
C GLY A 153 -9.90 13.82 7.55
N ASP A 154 -10.12 13.13 6.42
CA ASP A 154 -10.36 11.68 6.43
C ASP A 154 -9.13 10.88 6.89
N VAL A 155 -7.90 11.35 6.60
CA VAL A 155 -6.66 10.71 7.08
C VAL A 155 -6.47 10.89 8.59
N ASP A 156 -6.78 12.08 9.12
CA ASP A 156 -6.70 12.37 10.55
C ASP A 156 -7.75 11.56 11.33
N GLU A 157 -8.97 11.46 10.82
CA GLU A 157 -10.01 10.59 11.36
C GLU A 157 -9.56 9.12 11.35
N PHE A 158 -9.02 8.66 10.22
CA PHE A 158 -8.51 7.31 10.06
C PHE A 158 -7.41 6.98 11.08
N GLN A 159 -6.43 7.87 11.26
CA GLN A 159 -5.35 7.65 12.22
C GLN A 159 -5.86 7.63 13.66
N THR A 160 -6.76 8.55 14.00
CA THR A 160 -7.34 8.63 15.34
C THR A 160 -8.04 7.31 15.68
N ARG A 161 -8.88 6.84 14.77
CA ARG A 161 -9.61 5.57 14.92
C ARG A 161 -8.68 4.37 14.98
N TYR A 162 -7.76 4.24 14.04
CA TYR A 162 -6.79 3.14 14.03
C TYR A 162 -5.93 3.12 15.29
N ARG A 163 -5.42 4.27 15.73
CA ARG A 163 -4.59 4.38 16.94
C ARG A 163 -5.38 4.08 18.21
N SER A 164 -6.69 4.34 18.23
CA SER A 164 -7.55 4.00 19.37
C SER A 164 -7.70 2.49 19.60
N LEU A 165 -7.44 1.67 18.57
CA LEU A 165 -7.52 0.20 18.68
C LEU A 165 -6.53 -0.36 19.70
N ILE A 166 -5.45 0.36 20.02
CA ILE A 166 -4.46 -0.09 21.01
C ILE A 166 -5.08 -0.37 22.38
N SER A 167 -6.01 0.48 22.83
CA SER A 167 -6.67 0.30 24.13
C SER A 167 -7.50 -0.98 24.12
N ALA A 168 -8.34 -1.14 23.09
CA ALA A 168 -9.18 -2.32 22.95
C ALA A 168 -8.36 -3.62 22.81
N LEU A 169 -7.21 -3.58 22.13
CA LEU A 169 -6.30 -4.73 22.03
C LEU A 169 -5.68 -5.09 23.39
N LEU A 170 -5.29 -4.10 24.18
CA LEU A 170 -4.73 -4.31 25.52
C LEU A 170 -5.80 -4.87 26.47
N ASP A 171 -7.00 -4.27 26.46
CA ASP A 171 -8.13 -4.70 27.29
C ASP A 171 -8.59 -6.13 26.94
N ALA A 172 -8.47 -6.52 25.67
CA ALA A 172 -8.80 -7.85 25.20
C ALA A 172 -7.69 -8.90 25.41
N GLY A 173 -6.57 -8.51 26.01
CA GLY A 173 -5.44 -9.41 26.27
C GLY A 173 -4.77 -9.94 25.00
N ALA A 174 -4.71 -9.12 23.93
CA ALA A 174 -4.17 -9.53 22.64
C ALA A 174 -2.74 -10.09 22.76
N SER A 175 -2.46 -11.16 22.02
CA SER A 175 -1.16 -11.80 22.03
C SER A 175 -0.02 -10.88 21.57
N ALA A 176 1.22 -11.22 21.95
CA ALA A 176 2.40 -10.50 21.49
C ALA A 176 2.51 -10.44 19.95
N ASP A 177 2.02 -11.47 19.25
CA ASP A 177 2.01 -11.53 17.80
C ASP A 177 1.00 -10.57 17.18
N CYS A 178 -0.21 -10.49 17.74
CA CYS A 178 -1.23 -9.54 17.33
C CYS A 178 -0.77 -8.09 17.59
N MET A 179 -0.21 -7.84 18.78
CA MET A 179 0.35 -6.54 19.15
C MET A 179 1.52 -6.14 18.26
N ARG A 180 2.40 -7.08 17.88
CA ARG A 180 3.49 -6.84 16.93
C ARG A 180 2.93 -6.44 15.56
N ALA A 181 1.91 -7.14 15.06
CA ALA A 181 1.31 -6.83 13.78
C ALA A 181 0.66 -5.44 13.76
N TYR A 182 -0.03 -5.07 14.84
CA TYR A 182 -0.58 -3.72 15.04
C TYR A 182 0.52 -2.66 14.96
N ARG A 183 1.59 -2.78 15.77
CA ARG A 183 2.68 -1.80 15.84
C ARG A 183 3.44 -1.64 14.51
N LEU A 184 3.74 -2.76 13.85
CA LEU A 184 4.38 -2.73 12.53
C LEU A 184 3.50 -2.05 11.48
N THR A 185 2.18 -2.27 11.55
CA THR A 185 1.24 -1.63 10.63
C THR A 185 1.10 -0.15 10.95
N ASP A 186 0.99 0.22 12.21
CA ASP A 186 0.91 1.61 12.68
C ASP A 186 2.12 2.44 12.24
N GLU A 187 3.33 1.92 12.47
CA GLU A 187 4.57 2.53 11.99
C GLU A 187 4.54 2.71 10.46
N SER A 188 4.08 1.69 9.72
CA SER A 188 3.97 1.76 8.26
C SER A 188 2.93 2.78 7.78
N ILE A 189 1.83 2.95 8.52
CA ILE A 189 0.77 3.93 8.27
C ILE A 189 1.30 5.35 8.53
N SER A 190 2.01 5.57 9.65
CA SER A 190 2.60 6.88 9.97
C SER A 190 3.55 7.35 8.86
N ILE A 191 4.44 6.47 8.37
CA ILE A 191 5.33 6.79 7.25
C ILE A 191 4.54 7.06 5.96
N LEU A 192 3.48 6.29 5.70
CA LEU A 192 2.62 6.49 4.52
C LEU A 192 1.95 7.87 4.54
N ILE A 193 1.52 8.33 5.71
CA ILE A 193 0.82 9.59 5.88
C ILE A 193 1.78 10.77 5.81
N GLU A 194 2.97 10.64 6.39
CA GLU A 194 4.04 11.60 6.18
C GLU A 194 4.40 11.76 4.69
N ASP A 195 4.57 10.66 3.95
CA ASP A 195 4.82 10.67 2.50
C ASP A 195 3.68 11.35 1.72
N LEU A 196 2.43 11.09 2.11
CA LEU A 196 1.25 11.74 1.53
C LEU A 196 1.29 13.26 1.75
N LEU A 197 1.54 13.70 2.99
CA LEU A 197 1.56 15.11 3.36
C LEU A 197 2.73 15.85 2.70
N LEU A 198 3.91 15.23 2.63
CA LEU A 198 5.06 15.75 1.90
C LEU A 198 4.75 15.92 0.41
N ARG A 199 4.02 14.98 -0.19
CA ARG A 199 3.59 15.09 -1.58
C ARG A 199 2.62 16.25 -1.78
N ILE A 200 1.67 16.46 -0.86
CA ILE A 200 0.76 17.62 -0.89
C ILE A 200 1.56 18.92 -0.75
N TYR A 201 2.52 18.96 0.18
CA TYR A 201 3.41 20.11 0.38
C TYR A 201 4.20 20.46 -0.89
N GLN A 202 4.71 19.45 -1.60
CA GLN A 202 5.43 19.63 -2.87
C GLN A 202 4.54 20.09 -4.02
N LEU A 203 3.26 19.72 -4.02
CA LEU A 203 2.28 20.16 -5.02
C LEU A 203 1.78 21.58 -4.72
N ALA A 204 1.71 22.01 -3.47
CA ALA A 204 1.13 23.30 -3.09
C ALA A 204 1.64 24.52 -3.92
N PRO A 205 2.96 24.68 -4.21
CA PRO A 205 3.46 25.81 -4.99
C PRO A 205 2.96 25.88 -6.44
N THR A 206 2.54 24.76 -7.02
CA THR A 206 2.02 24.73 -8.40
C THR A 206 0.51 24.97 -8.46
N TRP A 207 -0.17 24.95 -7.32
CA TRP A 207 -1.63 25.07 -7.22
C TRP A 207 -2.10 26.33 -6.51
N LEU A 208 -1.29 26.89 -5.61
CA LEU A 208 -1.67 28.00 -4.74
C LEU A 208 -0.96 29.32 -5.12
N PRO A 209 -1.69 30.45 -5.13
CA PRO A 209 -1.09 31.78 -5.15
C PRO A 209 -0.17 32.03 -3.94
N ALA A 210 0.79 32.94 -4.09
CA ALA A 210 1.76 33.27 -3.05
C ALA A 210 1.11 33.73 -1.72
N THR A 211 -0.08 34.34 -1.79
CA THR A 211 -0.85 34.82 -0.63
C THR A 211 -1.34 33.69 0.29
N GLU A 212 -1.62 32.51 -0.27
CA GLU A 212 -2.16 31.35 0.47
C GLU A 212 -1.08 30.28 0.74
N LEU A 213 -0.04 30.23 -0.10
CA LEU A 213 0.98 29.21 -0.06
C LEU A 213 1.71 29.13 1.29
N ALA A 214 2.10 30.28 1.86
CA ALA A 214 2.89 30.32 3.10
C ALA A 214 2.12 29.71 4.29
N GLY A 215 0.84 30.05 4.44
CA GLY A 215 -0.02 29.50 5.49
C GLY A 215 -0.24 28.00 5.32
N GLN A 216 -0.52 27.56 4.08
CA GLN A 216 -0.72 26.14 3.79
C GLN A 216 0.54 25.31 4.04
N GLN A 217 1.71 25.82 3.63
CA GLN A 217 2.99 25.14 3.83
C GLN A 217 3.35 25.04 5.32
N ALA A 218 3.11 26.10 6.11
CA ALA A 218 3.31 26.06 7.55
C ALA A 218 2.43 24.98 8.21
N ALA A 219 1.12 24.97 7.91
CA ALA A 219 0.20 23.97 8.46
C ALA A 219 0.58 22.53 8.08
N LEU A 220 0.97 22.30 6.82
CA LEU A 220 1.45 20.99 6.36
C LEU A 220 2.77 20.60 7.04
N ALA A 221 3.71 21.53 7.20
CA ALA A 221 4.99 21.26 7.85
C ALA A 221 4.81 20.86 9.32
N ASP A 222 3.92 21.53 10.05
CA ASP A 222 3.60 21.18 11.43
C ASP A 222 2.92 19.80 11.51
N ARG A 223 2.00 19.51 10.59
CA ARG A 223 1.33 18.20 10.52
C ARG A 223 2.28 17.04 10.17
N ILE A 224 3.26 17.29 9.29
CA ILE A 224 4.35 16.36 8.95
C ILE A 224 5.22 16.11 10.17
N ARG A 225 5.61 17.17 10.90
CA ARG A 225 6.41 17.07 12.11
C ARG A 225 5.73 16.20 13.17
N ALA A 226 4.41 16.38 13.35
CA ALA A 226 3.62 15.58 14.27
C ALA A 226 3.71 14.06 14.02
N GLU A 227 3.86 13.60 12.77
CA GLU A 227 4.10 12.17 12.50
C GLU A 227 5.50 11.71 12.92
N SER A 228 6.52 12.55 12.73
CA SER A 228 7.87 12.23 13.18
C SER A 228 7.95 12.20 14.71
N ASP A 229 7.30 13.16 15.37
CA ASP A 229 7.24 13.25 16.82
C ASP A 229 6.49 12.03 17.39
N TYR A 230 5.34 11.69 16.81
CA TYR A 230 4.59 10.48 17.18
C TYR A 230 5.45 9.22 17.11
N ARG A 231 6.18 9.00 16.00
CA ARG A 231 7.04 7.80 15.88
C ARG A 231 8.16 7.80 16.90
N THR A 232 8.67 8.97 17.27
CA THR A 232 9.67 9.12 18.32
C THR A 232 9.09 8.74 19.68
N GLU A 233 7.90 9.24 20.02
CA GLU A 233 7.17 8.93 21.27
C GLU A 233 6.82 7.45 21.39
N GLN A 234 6.41 6.80 20.29
CA GLN A 234 6.14 5.36 20.27
C GLN A 234 7.40 4.49 20.27
N GLY A 235 8.59 5.09 20.16
CA GLY A 235 9.86 4.37 20.10
C GLY A 235 10.04 3.58 18.80
N TYR A 236 9.43 4.02 17.69
CA TYR A 236 9.58 3.37 16.40
C TYR A 236 10.94 3.70 15.76
N PRO A 237 11.59 2.73 15.10
CA PRO A 237 12.91 2.93 14.50
C PRO A 237 12.87 3.76 13.20
N SER A 238 11.69 4.01 12.63
CA SER A 238 11.52 4.81 11.41
C SER A 238 11.48 6.32 11.66
N VAL A 239 12.50 6.86 12.35
CA VAL A 239 12.71 8.31 12.50
C VAL A 239 13.91 8.70 11.66
N LEU A 240 13.71 9.61 10.70
CA LEU A 240 14.75 9.99 9.74
C LEU A 240 15.64 11.11 10.33
N THR A 241 16.88 10.77 10.62
CA THR A 241 17.95 11.70 10.99
C THR A 241 19.14 11.51 10.04
N LYS A 242 20.16 12.37 10.16
CA LYS A 242 21.37 12.25 9.32
C LYS A 242 22.07 10.90 9.48
N ASP A 243 22.05 10.35 10.70
CA ASP A 243 22.77 9.11 11.06
C ASP A 243 21.94 7.84 10.82
N THR A 244 20.62 7.96 10.69
CA THR A 244 19.69 6.82 10.58
C THR A 244 19.19 6.58 9.15
N ARG A 245 19.73 7.29 8.15
CA ARG A 245 19.25 7.21 6.75
C ARG A 245 19.18 5.77 6.22
N GLU A 246 20.24 4.99 6.42
CA GLU A 246 20.29 3.62 5.92
C GLU A 246 19.34 2.69 6.68
N SER A 247 19.33 2.77 8.01
CA SER A 247 18.43 1.96 8.85
C SER A 247 16.96 2.30 8.58
N TYR A 248 16.64 3.58 8.36
CA TYR A 248 15.33 4.05 7.94
C TYR A 248 14.89 3.41 6.62
N LEU A 249 15.73 3.46 5.57
CA LEU A 249 15.40 2.87 4.27
C LEU A 249 15.19 1.34 4.35
N ARG A 250 16.04 0.65 5.13
CA ARG A 250 15.88 -0.78 5.40
C ARG A 250 14.56 -1.05 6.14
N ARG A 251 14.22 -0.25 7.15
CA ARG A 251 12.98 -0.36 7.92
C ARG A 251 11.74 -0.15 7.06
N VAL A 252 11.69 0.93 6.29
CA VAL A 252 10.59 1.22 5.34
C VAL A 252 10.38 0.05 4.39
N SER A 253 11.47 -0.53 3.87
CA SER A 253 11.41 -1.68 2.97
C SER A 253 10.85 -2.92 3.67
N ALA A 254 11.27 -3.20 4.91
CA ALA A 254 10.75 -4.30 5.71
C ALA A 254 9.25 -4.13 6.03
N LEU A 255 8.81 -2.93 6.42
CA LEU A 255 7.40 -2.62 6.69
C LEU A 255 6.52 -2.78 5.45
N LYS A 256 7.01 -2.35 4.28
CA LYS A 256 6.32 -2.57 2.98
C LYS A 256 6.20 -4.07 2.67
N LYS A 257 7.25 -4.87 2.91
CA LYS A 257 7.19 -6.33 2.73
C LYS A 257 6.20 -6.98 3.70
N PHE A 258 6.22 -6.59 4.98
CA PHE A 258 5.31 -7.10 6.01
C PHE A 258 3.83 -6.83 5.71
N THR A 259 3.50 -5.60 5.34
CA THR A 259 2.11 -5.20 5.02
C THR A 259 1.64 -5.79 3.70
N SER A 260 2.50 -5.84 2.68
CA SER A 260 2.11 -6.40 1.37
C SER A 260 2.00 -7.92 1.36
N SER A 261 2.75 -8.65 2.19
CA SER A 261 2.79 -10.12 2.22
C SER A 261 1.42 -10.79 2.44
N VAL A 262 0.44 -10.07 3.01
CA VAL A 262 -0.93 -10.57 3.19
C VAL A 262 -1.66 -10.81 1.86
N LEU A 263 -1.24 -10.12 0.80
CA LEU A 263 -1.83 -10.27 -0.53
C LEU A 263 -1.13 -11.36 -1.36
N TRP A 264 0.02 -11.85 -0.93
CA TRP A 264 0.81 -12.80 -1.69
C TRP A 264 0.32 -14.23 -1.47
N LEU A 265 0.21 -14.99 -2.56
CA LEU A 265 -0.17 -16.40 -2.51
C LEU A 265 1.10 -17.25 -2.54
N SER A 266 1.09 -18.35 -1.78
CA SER A 266 2.12 -19.38 -1.88
C SER A 266 2.02 -20.07 -3.24
N THR A 267 3.14 -20.15 -3.95
CA THR A 267 3.23 -20.83 -5.24
C THR A 267 4.02 -22.11 -5.07
N SER A 268 3.43 -23.24 -5.45
CA SER A 268 4.16 -24.50 -5.66
C SER A 268 4.42 -24.65 -7.15
N THR A 269 5.69 -24.60 -7.55
CA THR A 269 6.10 -24.86 -8.94
C THR A 269 6.41 -26.35 -9.08
N ARG A 270 5.60 -27.06 -9.87
CA ARG A 270 5.91 -28.42 -10.32
C ARG A 270 6.39 -28.34 -11.76
N ARG A 271 7.58 -28.87 -12.02
CA ARG A 271 8.08 -29.07 -13.39
C ARG A 271 7.41 -30.32 -13.93
N GLU A 272 6.48 -30.17 -14.88
CA GLU A 272 6.08 -31.30 -15.71
C GLU A 272 7.17 -31.50 -16.79
N GLY A 273 7.74 -32.70 -16.87
CA GLY A 273 8.65 -33.09 -17.96
C GLY A 273 10.13 -33.33 -17.63
N THR A 274 10.46 -33.89 -16.45
CA THR A 274 11.74 -34.62 -16.31
C THR A 274 11.48 -36.10 -16.60
N THR A 275 11.61 -36.48 -17.86
CA THR A 275 11.88 -37.86 -18.31
C THR A 275 13.16 -37.81 -19.10
#